data_AF-A0A453QKR0-F1
#
_entry.id   AF-A0A453QKR0-F1
#
_cell.length_a   1.000
_cell.length_b   1.000
_cell.length_c   1.000
_cell.angle_alpha   90.00
_cell.angle_beta   90.00
_cell.angle_gamma   90.00
#
_symmetry.space_group_name_H-M   'P 1'
#
loop_
_entity.id
_entity.type
_entity.pdbx_description
1 polymer ?
#
loop_
_entity_poly.entity_id
_entity_poly.type
_entity_poly.pdbx_seq_one_letter_code
_entity_poly.pdbx_strand_id
1 'polypeptide(L)'
;MQDYSTEERSREMDILRLFPYWLDTNQWNAILNDVNIPSLFILTGPNGGGKSSMLCSVYTAALLGICGLMVPAASAVISHLNSIMLHMKAYAT
;
A
#
# COMPACT_ATOMS: atom_id res chain seq x y z
N MET A 1 -31.34 1.86 -16.42
CA MET A 1 -30.82 1.85 -15.04
C MET A 1 -29.38 1.42 -15.13
N GLN A 2 -28.44 2.37 -15.03
CA GLN A 2 -27.00 2.10 -15.08
C GLN A 2 -26.58 1.34 -13.80
N ASP A 3 -25.78 0.28 -13.96
CA ASP A 3 -25.16 -0.51 -12.89
C ASP A 3 -24.23 0.36 -12.01
N TYR A 4 -24.80 1.01 -11.00
CA TYR A 4 -24.06 1.81 -10.02
C TYR A 4 -23.24 0.93 -9.05
N SER A 5 -23.57 -0.36 -8.93
CA SER A 5 -22.96 -1.32 -8.00
C SER A 5 -21.58 -1.84 -8.42
N THR A 6 -21.24 -1.76 -9.72
CA THR A 6 -19.98 -2.33 -10.25
C THR A 6 -18.81 -1.34 -10.13
N GLU A 7 -19.06 -0.03 -10.21
CA GLU A 7 -18.03 1.00 -10.08
C GLU A 7 -17.50 1.14 -8.63
N GLU A 8 -18.35 0.97 -7.62
CA GLU A 8 -17.94 1.10 -6.21
C GLU A 8 -16.97 -0.03 -5.78
N ARG A 9 -17.14 -1.24 -6.33
CA ARG A 9 -16.17 -2.34 -6.16
C ARG A 9 -14.83 -2.09 -6.85
N SER A 10 -14.78 -1.18 -7.81
CA SER A 10 -13.56 -0.87 -8.57
C SER A 10 -12.59 0.05 -7.78
N ARG A 11 -13.00 0.51 -6.59
CA ARG A 11 -12.23 1.44 -5.75
C ARG A 11 -11.58 0.79 -4.53
N GLU A 12 -11.95 -0.43 -4.18
CA GLU A 12 -11.44 -1.11 -2.98
C GLU A 12 -10.05 -1.69 -3.23
N MET A 13 -9.06 -1.20 -2.48
CA MET A 13 -7.69 -1.71 -2.53
C MET A 13 -7.50 -2.69 -1.38
N ASP A 14 -7.13 -3.93 -1.70
CA ASP A 14 -6.92 -5.00 -0.71
C ASP A 14 -5.57 -5.68 -0.95
N ILE A 15 -4.66 -5.59 0.01
CA ILE A 15 -3.34 -6.20 -0.05
C ILE A 15 -3.13 -7.04 1.20
N LEU A 16 -2.92 -8.34 1.00
CA LEU A 16 -2.68 -9.29 2.08
C LEU A 16 -1.20 -9.61 2.21
N ARG A 17 -0.70 -9.52 3.44
CA ARG A 17 0.68 -9.78 3.85
C ARG A 17 1.69 -9.03 2.99
N LEU A 18 1.49 -7.72 2.89
CA LEU A 18 2.41 -6.80 2.24
C LEU A 18 3.78 -6.82 2.92
N PHE A 19 4.79 -7.04 2.10
CA PHE A 19 6.18 -7.16 2.51
C PHE A 19 6.99 -5.93 2.04
N PRO A 20 7.61 -5.17 2.96
CA PRO A 20 8.44 -4.02 2.62
C PRO A 20 9.81 -4.48 2.08
N TYR A 21 9.88 -4.75 0.77
CA TYR A 21 11.05 -5.41 0.17
C TYR A 21 12.38 -4.65 0.26
N TRP A 22 12.35 -3.32 0.44
CA TRP A 22 13.56 -2.51 0.66
C TRP A 22 14.10 -2.59 2.09
N LEU A 23 13.32 -3.13 3.03
CA LEU A 23 13.78 -3.34 4.39
C LEU A 23 14.60 -4.63 4.41
N ASP A 24 15.87 -4.54 4.81
CA ASP A 24 16.76 -5.70 4.90
C ASP A 24 16.17 -6.73 5.88
N THR A 25 15.73 -7.85 5.33
CA THR A 25 15.11 -8.96 6.06
C THR A 25 16.03 -9.55 7.11
N ASN A 26 17.35 -9.40 6.94
CA ASN A 26 18.35 -10.00 7.81
C ASN A 26 18.64 -9.16 9.07
N GLN A 27 18.30 -7.87 9.05
CA GLN A 27 18.57 -6.96 10.18
C GLN A 27 17.33 -6.62 11.00
N TRP A 28 16.15 -6.62 10.37
CA TRP A 28 14.90 -6.25 11.02
C TRP A 28 13.81 -7.15 10.49
N ASN A 29 13.39 -8.14 11.31
CA ASN A 29 12.32 -9.08 10.99
C ASN A 29 11.05 -8.33 10.52
N ALA A 30 10.94 -8.12 9.21
CA ALA A 30 9.99 -7.20 8.63
C ALA A 30 8.59 -7.77 8.83
N ILE A 31 7.79 -7.08 9.63
CA ILE A 31 6.44 -7.51 9.94
C ILE A 31 5.58 -7.26 8.69
N LEU A 32 4.88 -8.31 8.25
CA LEU A 32 3.93 -8.25 7.15
C LEU A 32 2.68 -7.49 7.58
N ASN A 33 2.13 -6.65 6.71
CA ASN A 33 0.94 -5.85 7.00
C ASN A 33 -0.18 -6.16 6.01
N ASP A 34 -1.41 -6.22 6.51
CA ASP A 34 -2.60 -6.27 5.68
C ASP A 34 -3.15 -4.85 5.48
N VAL A 35 -3.58 -4.53 4.26
CA VAL A 35 -4.04 -3.20 3.88
C VAL A 35 -5.35 -3.32 3.15
N ASN A 36 -6.43 -2.89 3.78
CA ASN A 36 -7.73 -2.69 3.14
C ASN A 36 -8.06 -1.19 3.17
N ILE A 37 -8.21 -0.58 2.00
CA ILE A 37 -8.53 0.84 1.85
C ILE A 37 -9.82 0.97 1.02
N PRO A 38 -10.96 1.28 1.66
CA PRO A 38 -12.22 1.53 0.95
C PRO A 38 -12.31 2.96 0.38
N SER A 39 -11.71 3.96 1.04
CA SER A 39 -11.68 5.36 0.54
C SER A 39 -10.68 6.25 1.27
N LEU A 40 -10.64 6.18 2.60
CA LEU A 40 -9.74 6.95 3.47
C LEU A 40 -9.35 6.12 4.70
N PHE A 41 -8.08 6.18 5.08
CA PHE A 41 -7.56 5.58 6.30
C PHE A 41 -6.68 6.57 7.05
N ILE A 42 -6.88 6.67 8.37
CA ILE A 42 -6.11 7.56 9.25
C ILE A 42 -5.13 6.70 10.05
N LEU A 43 -3.83 6.86 9.76
CA LEU A 43 -2.76 6.15 10.45
C LEU A 43 -2.10 7.04 11.52
N THR A 44 -2.25 6.67 12.79
CA THR A 44 -1.66 7.40 13.93
C THR A 44 -0.69 6.52 14.72
N GLY A 45 0.08 7.12 15.61
CA GLY A 45 1.02 6.43 16.50
C GLY A 45 2.37 7.16 16.65
N PRO A 46 3.25 6.72 17.57
CA PRO A 46 4.55 7.35 17.83
C PRO A 46 5.46 7.41 16.59
N ASN A 47 6.33 8.42 16.51
CA ASN A 47 7.38 8.45 15.49
C ASN A 47 8.33 7.26 15.70
N GLY A 48 8.82 6.67 14.60
CA GLY A 48 9.56 5.40 14.63
C GLY A 48 8.68 4.15 14.62
N GLY A 49 7.36 4.25 14.82
CA GLY A 49 6.43 3.10 14.75
C GLY A 49 6.14 2.57 13.33
N GLY A 50 7.01 2.82 12.35
CA GLY A 50 6.86 2.27 11.00
C GLY A 50 5.79 2.91 10.10
N LYS A 51 5.05 3.93 10.54
CA LYS A 51 3.97 4.58 9.75
C LYS A 51 4.42 5.04 8.35
N SER A 52 5.56 5.74 8.26
CA SER A 52 6.11 6.16 6.96
C SER A 52 6.57 4.98 6.11
N SER A 53 7.10 3.93 6.75
CA SER A 53 7.46 2.67 6.07
C SER A 53 6.23 2.00 5.49
N MET A 54 5.14 1.86 6.26
CA MET A 54 3.87 1.30 5.80
C MET A 54 3.30 2.06 4.59
N LEU A 55 3.26 3.39 4.65
CA LEU A 55 2.77 4.20 3.54
C LEU A 55 3.68 4.08 2.30
N CYS A 56 5.00 3.96 2.48
CA CYS A 56 5.91 3.65 1.37
C CYS A 56 5.63 2.24 0.80
N SER A 57 5.35 1.24 1.64
CA SER A 57 4.94 -0.13 1.25
C SER A 57 3.73 -0.11 0.35
N VAL A 58 2.69 0.61 0.76
CA VAL A 58 1.45 0.75 -0.03
C VAL A 58 1.71 1.47 -1.34
N TYR A 59 2.47 2.57 -1.31
CA TYR A 59 2.88 3.30 -2.53
C TYR A 59 3.56 2.38 -3.53
N THR A 60 4.51 1.57 -3.07
CA THR A 60 5.28 0.72 -3.98
C THR A 60 4.46 -0.46 -4.49
N ALA A 61 3.61 -1.05 -3.65
CA ALA A 61 2.66 -2.08 -4.08
C ALA A 61 1.69 -1.57 -5.15
N ALA A 62 1.13 -0.37 -4.95
CA ALA A 62 0.26 0.27 -5.93
C ALA A 62 0.99 0.54 -7.25
N LEU A 63 2.20 1.11 -7.18
CA LEU A 63 3.00 1.41 -8.36
C LEU A 63 3.34 0.15 -9.16
N LEU A 64 3.80 -0.91 -8.49
CA LEU A 64 4.11 -2.19 -9.12
C LEU A 64 2.86 -2.80 -9.77
N GLY A 65 1.73 -2.78 -9.08
CA GLY A 65 0.45 -3.28 -9.61
C GLY A 65 0.01 -2.54 -10.87
N ILE A 66 0.10 -1.21 -10.88
CA ILE A 66 -0.25 -0.38 -12.04
C ILE A 66 0.72 -0.61 -13.21
N CYS A 67 2.00 -0.82 -12.92
CA CYS A 67 3.01 -1.14 -13.93
C CYS A 67 2.93 -2.57 -14.46
N GLY A 68 2.02 -3.42 -13.96
CA GLY A 68 1.91 -4.83 -14.36
C GLY A 68 3.07 -5.70 -13.83
N LEU A 69 3.74 -5.26 -12.76
CA LEU A 69 4.83 -5.97 -12.11
C LEU A 69 4.33 -6.77 -10.90
N MET A 70 5.12 -7.75 -10.48
CA MET A 70 4.80 -8.57 -9.31
C MET A 70 4.81 -7.71 -8.04
N VAL A 71 3.69 -7.71 -7.32
CA VAL A 71 3.54 -7.01 -6.04
C VAL A 71 4.12 -7.87 -4.91
N PRO A 72 4.93 -7.30 -3.99
CA PRO A 72 5.53 -8.01 -2.87
C PRO A 72 4.49 -8.24 -1.76
N ALA A 73 3.51 -9.09 -2.02
CA ALA A 73 2.43 -9.45 -1.12
C ALA A 73 2.00 -10.90 -1.35
N ALA A 74 1.25 -11.50 -0.42
CA ALA A 74 0.68 -12.82 -0.64
C ALA A 74 -0.50 -12.78 -1.64
N SER A 75 -1.27 -11.70 -1.60
CA SER A 75 -2.34 -11.40 -2.56
C SER A 75 -2.49 -9.88 -2.66
N ALA A 76 -2.83 -9.36 -3.83
CA ALA A 76 -3.05 -7.94 -4.03
C ALA A 76 -4.14 -7.69 -5.08
N VAL A 77 -5.17 -6.96 -4.67
CA VAL A 77 -6.17 -6.33 -5.52
C VAL A 77 -5.87 -4.84 -5.50
N ILE A 78 -5.43 -4.32 -6.64
CA ILE A 78 -5.05 -2.91 -6.80
C ILE A 78 -6.14 -2.21 -7.60
N SER A 79 -6.78 -1.22 -6.98
CA SER A 79 -7.75 -0.35 -7.65
C SER A 79 -7.08 0.41 -8.80
N HIS A 80 -7.85 0.73 -9.83
CA HIS A 80 -7.35 1.59 -10.91
C HIS A 80 -7.14 3.02 -10.38
N LEU A 81 -5.88 3.39 -10.18
CA LEU A 81 -5.49 4.73 -9.74
C LEU A 81 -5.00 5.56 -10.94
N ASN A 82 -5.54 6.76 -11.11
CA ASN A 82 -5.09 7.69 -12.14
C ASN A 82 -3.79 8.42 -11.74
N SER A 83 -3.57 8.59 -10.44
CA SER A 83 -2.38 9.21 -9.90
C SER A 83 -2.09 8.69 -8.49
N ILE A 84 -0.81 8.68 -8.12
CA ILE A 84 -0.36 8.42 -6.76
C ILE A 84 0.45 9.62 -6.31
N MET A 85 0.03 10.25 -5.20
CA MET A 85 0.70 11.41 -4.63
C MET A 85 1.20 11.07 -3.24
N LEU A 86 2.49 11.29 -3.00
CA LEU A 86 3.11 11.09 -1.70
C LEU A 86 3.61 12.43 -1.16
N HIS A 87 3.11 12.84 0.01
CA HIS A 87 3.61 14.00 0.72
C HIS A 87 4.24 13.55 2.03
N MET A 88 5.56 13.30 1.99
CA MET A 88 6.36 12.93 3.14
C MET A 88 7.65 13.71 3.16
N LYS A 89 8.15 13.99 4.35
CA LYS A 89 9.52 14.47 4.52
C LYS A 89 10.48 13.35 4.14
N ALA A 90 11.33 13.58 3.14
CA ALA A 90 12.45 12.70 2.86
C ALA A 90 13.45 12.80 4.01
N TYR A 91 13.69 11.70 4.70
CA TYR A 91 14.83 11.57 5.60
C TYR A 91 15.90 10.85 4.80
N ALA A 92 16.76 11.63 4.14
CA ALA A 92 18.00 11.09 3.59
C ALA A 92 18.86 10.63 4.78
N THR A 93 19.18 9.35 4.82
CA THR A 93 20.21 8.78 5.70
C THR A 93 21.58 9.35 5.37
#